data_AF-B1IJT8-F1
#
_entry.id   AF-B1IJT8-F1
#
_cell.length_a   1.000
_cell.length_b   1.000
_cell.length_c   1.000
_cell.angle_alpha   90.00
_cell.angle_beta   90.00
_cell.angle_gamma   90.00
#
_symmetry.space_group_name_H-M   'P 1'
#
loop_
_entity.id
_entity.type
_entity.pdbx_description
1 polymer ?
#
loop_
_entity_poly.entity_id
_entity_poly.type
_entity_poly.pdbx_seq_one_letter_code
_entity_poly.pdbx_strand_id
1 'polypeptide(L)'
;MYGKENLSKVYLGVFSASDSNEHNMFNVTYMLGIIKNVCPEFKDPDKWINSSIKELAENPEKTVTKDLGSKKITIELKKDMGLLSINIEPK
;
A
#
# COMPACT_ATOMS: atom_id res chain seq x y z
N MET A 1 -20.89 -1.74 0.64
CA MET A 1 -19.75 -2.00 1.55
C MET A 1 -19.16 -3.35 1.14
N TYR A 2 -17.91 -3.39 0.69
CA TYR A 2 -17.24 -4.66 0.37
C TYR A 2 -17.09 -5.47 1.67
N GLY A 3 -17.74 -6.63 1.73
CA GLY A 3 -17.85 -7.44 2.94
C GLY A 3 -16.52 -8.04 3.37
N LYS A 4 -16.36 -8.18 4.69
CA LYS A 4 -15.17 -8.68 5.42
C LYS A 4 -14.70 -10.09 5.02
N GLU A 5 -15.44 -10.82 4.20
CA GLU A 5 -15.32 -12.28 4.20
C GLU A 5 -14.57 -12.90 3.02
N ASN A 6 -14.23 -12.19 1.93
CA ASN A 6 -13.51 -12.83 0.81
C ASN A 6 -12.85 -11.84 -0.17
N LEU A 7 -11.91 -11.01 0.30
CA LEU A 7 -10.96 -10.40 -0.63
C LEU A 7 -9.75 -11.32 -0.75
N SER A 8 -9.84 -12.30 -1.66
CA SER A 8 -8.75 -13.22 -2.01
C SER A 8 -7.52 -12.50 -2.57
N LYS A 9 -7.68 -11.26 -3.02
CA LYS A 9 -6.61 -10.35 -3.39
C LYS A 9 -7.15 -8.92 -3.37
N VAL A 10 -6.43 -8.00 -2.75
CA VAL A 10 -6.74 -6.56 -2.84
C VAL A 10 -5.65 -5.88 -3.64
N TYR A 11 -6.02 -5.28 -4.76
CA TYR A 11 -5.13 -4.44 -5.54
C TYR A 11 -5.62 -3.00 -5.46
N LEU A 12 -4.73 -2.10 -5.06
CA LEU A 12 -4.95 -0.67 -5.13
C LEU A 12 -3.79 -0.05 -5.91
N GLY A 13 -4.09 0.69 -6.97
CA GLY A 13 -3.16 1.59 -7.61
C GLY A 13 -3.52 3.04 -7.28
N VAL A 14 -2.56 3.83 -6.82
CA VAL A 14 -2.71 5.27 -6.59
C VAL A 14 -1.66 6.03 -7.37
N PHE A 15 -2.07 7.07 -8.09
CA PHE A 15 -1.15 7.91 -8.86
C PHE A 15 -0.51 8.94 -7.92
N SER A 16 0.82 9.04 -7.94
CA SER A 16 1.50 10.18 -7.36
C SER A 16 1.55 11.30 -8.38
N ALA A 17 1.06 12.48 -7.98
CA ALA A 17 1.23 13.69 -8.75
C ALA A 17 2.37 14.50 -8.11
N SER A 18 3.41 14.85 -8.88
CA SER A 18 4.56 15.60 -8.38
C SER A 18 4.17 16.94 -7.73
N ASP A 19 3.06 17.52 -8.17
CA ASP A 19 2.66 18.88 -7.84
C ASP A 19 1.43 18.94 -6.91
N SER A 20 0.94 17.79 -6.40
CA SER A 20 -0.26 17.75 -5.56
C SER A 20 -0.05 16.97 -4.27
N ASN A 21 0.47 17.67 -3.26
CA ASN A 21 0.68 17.12 -1.92
C ASN A 21 -0.65 16.61 -1.30
N GLU A 22 -1.76 17.34 -1.50
CA GLU A 22 -3.07 16.93 -1.01
C GLU A 22 -3.56 15.61 -1.64
N HIS A 23 -3.37 15.44 -2.95
CA HIS A 23 -3.75 14.20 -3.63
C HIS A 23 -2.91 13.02 -3.16
N ASN A 24 -1.60 13.24 -2.98
CA ASN A 24 -0.70 12.22 -2.45
C ASN A 24 -1.06 11.84 -1.00
N MET A 25 -1.41 12.82 -0.15
CA MET A 25 -1.88 12.56 1.21
C MET A 25 -3.21 11.80 1.25
N PHE A 26 -4.15 12.13 0.36
CA PHE A 26 -5.39 11.38 0.22
C PHE A 26 -5.13 9.91 -0.15
N ASN A 27 -4.25 9.69 -1.13
CA ASN A 27 -3.87 8.35 -1.58
C ASN A 27 -3.22 7.52 -0.46
N VAL A 28 -2.33 8.12 0.33
CA VAL A 28 -1.75 7.47 1.53
C VAL A 28 -2.79 7.14 2.58
N THR A 29 -3.73 8.05 2.83
CA THR A 29 -4.81 7.83 3.79
C THR A 29 -5.71 6.69 3.36
N TYR A 30 -6.03 6.60 2.06
CA TYR A 30 -6.85 5.54 1.50
C TYR A 30 -6.15 4.16 1.57
N MET A 31 -4.86 4.12 1.21
CA MET A 31 -4.02 2.93 1.38
C MET A 31 -4.01 2.42 2.82
N LEU A 32 -3.81 3.34 3.78
CA LEU A 32 -3.82 3.01 5.21
C LEU A 32 -5.18 2.48 5.66
N GLY A 33 -6.28 3.08 5.19
CA GLY A 33 -7.64 2.64 5.50
C GLY A 33 -7.91 1.21 5.03
N ILE A 34 -7.48 0.87 3.81
CA ILE A 34 -7.59 -0.49 3.27
C ILE A 34 -6.76 -1.47 4.08
N ILE A 35 -5.49 -1.15 4.36
CA ILE A 35 -4.63 -2.05 5.14
C ILE A 35 -5.20 -2.28 6.54
N LYS A 36 -5.66 -1.24 7.23
CA LYS A 36 -6.28 -1.39 8.56
C LYS A 36 -7.56 -2.21 8.54
N ASN A 37 -8.32 -2.15 7.45
CA ASN A 37 -9.56 -2.91 7.30
C ASN A 37 -9.32 -4.38 6.95
N VAL A 38 -8.39 -4.65 6.03
CA VAL A 38 -8.10 -5.98 5.49
C VAL A 38 -7.11 -6.74 6.37
N CYS A 39 -6.17 -6.04 7.01
CA CYS A 39 -5.12 -6.57 7.86
C CYS A 39 -5.17 -5.96 9.26
N PRO A 40 -6.27 -6.12 10.03
CA PRO A 40 -6.39 -5.56 11.38
C PRO A 40 -5.32 -6.07 12.37
N GLU A 41 -4.67 -7.19 12.08
CA GLU A 41 -3.54 -7.75 12.81
C GLU A 41 -2.25 -6.93 12.66
N PHE A 42 -2.16 -6.05 11.67
CA PHE A 42 -1.01 -5.19 11.47
C PHE A 42 -1.02 -4.05 12.49
N LYS A 43 -0.12 -4.11 13.47
CA LYS A 43 -0.04 -3.13 14.58
C LYS A 43 0.31 -1.70 14.16
N ASP A 44 1.32 -1.53 13.29
CA ASP A 44 1.87 -0.21 12.92
C ASP A 44 1.95 0.00 11.39
N PRO A 45 0.83 -0.09 10.66
CA PRO A 45 0.82 0.00 9.20
C PRO A 45 1.21 1.39 8.69
N ASP A 46 0.92 2.46 9.45
CA ASP A 46 1.26 3.84 9.12
C ASP A 46 2.77 4.08 9.09
N LYS A 47 3.48 3.63 10.13
CA LYS A 47 4.95 3.75 10.21
C LYS A 47 5.62 2.97 9.09
N TRP A 48 5.12 1.77 8.80
CA TRP A 48 5.66 0.93 7.74
C TRP A 48 5.38 1.50 6.34
N ILE A 49 4.18 2.02 6.06
CA ILE A 49 3.88 2.67 4.78
C ILE A 49 4.81 3.88 4.57
N ASN A 50 4.98 4.72 5.59
CA ASN A 50 5.85 5.89 5.51
C ASN A 50 7.32 5.52 5.23
N SER A 51 7.85 4.46 5.87
CA SER A 51 9.20 3.98 5.56
C SER A 51 9.28 3.38 4.16
N SER A 52 8.24 2.65 3.73
CA SER A 52 8.20 2.00 2.42
C SER A 52 8.17 3.01 1.28
N ILE A 53 7.37 4.07 1.41
CA ILE A 53 7.30 5.14 0.40
C ILE A 53 8.65 5.85 0.27
N LYS A 54 9.34 6.13 1.39
CA LYS A 54 10.69 6.72 1.36
C LYS A 54 11.68 5.80 0.66
N GLU A 55 11.69 4.52 1.02
CA GLU A 55 12.57 3.54 0.39
C GLU A 55 12.32 3.42 -1.12
N LEU A 56 11.06 3.41 -1.54
CA LEU A 56 10.67 3.34 -2.96
C LEU A 56 10.96 4.65 -3.70
N ALA A 57 10.90 5.81 -3.05
CA ALA A 57 11.31 7.07 -3.66
C ALA A 57 12.82 7.08 -3.96
N GLU A 58 13.62 6.52 -3.07
CA GLU A 58 15.08 6.38 -3.24
C GLU A 58 15.44 5.23 -4.20
N ASN A 59 14.68 4.13 -4.16
CA ASN A 59 14.91 2.90 -4.92
C ASN A 59 13.62 2.39 -5.60
N PRO A 60 13.15 3.05 -6.66
CA PRO A 60 11.87 2.75 -7.30
C PRO A 60 11.75 1.35 -7.91
N GLU A 61 12.87 0.74 -8.28
CA GLU A 61 12.93 -0.64 -8.81
C GLU A 61 12.67 -1.69 -7.72
N LYS A 62 12.66 -1.29 -6.45
CA LYS A 62 12.41 -2.22 -5.35
C LYS A 62 10.93 -2.50 -5.17
N THR A 63 10.71 -3.56 -4.44
CA THR A 63 9.41 -3.93 -3.89
C THR A 63 9.56 -4.04 -2.38
N VAL A 64 8.63 -3.43 -1.62
CA VAL A 64 8.62 -3.55 -0.16
C VAL A 64 7.52 -4.50 0.25
N THR A 65 7.87 -5.54 1.02
CA THR A 65 6.94 -6.60 1.43
C THR A 65 6.81 -6.66 2.94
N LYS A 66 5.59 -6.88 3.43
CA LYS A 66 5.30 -7.25 4.83
C LYS A 66 4.56 -8.57 4.89
N ASP A 67 5.10 -9.50 5.67
CA ASP A 67 4.46 -10.77 6.00
C ASP A 67 3.77 -10.65 7.38
N LEU A 68 2.49 -10.99 7.44
CA LEU A 68 1.67 -10.99 8.66
C LEU A 68 1.25 -12.41 9.08
N GLY A 69 1.83 -13.44 8.47
CA GLY A 69 1.50 -14.85 8.69
C GLY A 69 0.28 -15.30 7.88
N SER A 70 -0.86 -14.64 8.05
CA SER A 70 -2.13 -14.89 7.33
C SER A 70 -2.17 -14.24 5.95
N LYS A 71 -1.45 -13.12 5.78
CA LYS A 71 -1.46 -12.29 4.58
C LYS A 71 -0.07 -11.74 4.28
N LYS A 72 0.17 -11.49 3.01
CA LYS A 72 1.34 -10.79 2.49
C LYS A 72 0.89 -9.48 1.87
N ILE A 73 1.51 -8.37 2.28
CA ILE A 73 1.31 -7.05 1.71
C ILE A 73 2.55 -6.68 0.91
N THR A 74 2.37 -6.21 -0.32
CA THR A 74 3.43 -5.82 -1.23
C THR A 74 3.17 -4.40 -1.74
N ILE A 75 4.15 -3.50 -1.64
CA ILE A 75 4.11 -2.15 -2.20
C ILE A 75 5.17 -2.02 -3.30
N GLU A 76 4.76 -1.48 -4.45
CA GLU A 76 5.61 -1.26 -5.62
C GLU A 76 5.40 0.16 -6.17
N LEU A 77 6.48 0.79 -6.64
CA LEU A 77 6.41 2.05 -7.38
C LEU A 77 6.68 1.80 -8.87
N LYS A 78 5.65 1.89 -9.70
CA LYS A 78 5.77 1.81 -11.15
C LYS A 78 6.09 3.19 -11.71
N LYS A 79 7.39 3.49 -11.78
CA LYS A 79 7.93 4.79 -12.17
C LYS A 79 7.38 5.32 -13.49
N ASP A 80 7.29 4.46 -14.50
CA ASP A 80 6.81 4.81 -15.85
C ASP A 80 5.36 5.31 -15.87
N MET A 81 4.59 4.99 -14.83
CA MET A 81 3.18 5.34 -14.70
C MET A 81 2.91 6.33 -13.55
N GLY A 82 3.94 6.74 -12.80
CA GLY A 82 3.77 7.50 -11.56
C GLY A 82 2.84 6.79 -10.56
N LEU A 83 2.83 5.45 -10.55
CA LEU A 83 1.82 4.66 -9.86
C LEU A 83 2.43 3.94 -8.67
N LEU A 84 1.97 4.24 -7.47
CA LEU A 84 2.23 3.43 -6.29
C LEU A 84 1.12 2.38 -6.17
N SER A 85 1.48 1.10 -6.09
CA SER A 85 0.51 0.03 -5.97
C SER A 85 0.68 -0.79 -4.69
N ILE A 86 -0.43 -1.19 -4.10
CA ILE A 86 -0.51 -2.10 -2.96
C ILE A 86 -1.23 -3.36 -3.41
N ASN A 87 -0.60 -4.49 -3.15
CA ASN A 87 -1.18 -5.81 -3.32
C ASN A 87 -1.25 -6.52 -1.96
N ILE A 88 -2.42 -7.00 -1.57
CA ILE A 88 -2.63 -7.79 -0.35
C ILE A 88 -3.14 -9.17 -0.76
N GLU A 89 -2.40 -10.22 -0.42
CA GLU A 89 -2.70 -11.59 -0.79
C GLU A 89 -2.78 -12.47 0.48
N PRO A 90 -3.72 -13.43 0.55
CA PRO A 90 -3.69 -14.49 1.55
C PRO A 90 -2.44 -15.36 1.32
N LYS A 91 -1.95 -15.94 2.41
CA LYS A 91 -0.80 -16.84 2.39
C LYS A 91 -1.22 -18.30 2.46
#